data_AF-A0A8T6EN26-F1
#
_entry.id   AF-A0A8T6EN26-F1
#
_cell.length_a   1.000
_cell.length_b   1.000
_cell.length_c   1.000
_cell.angle_alpha   90.00
_cell.angle_beta   90.00
_cell.angle_gamma   90.00
#
_symmetry.space_group_name_H-M   'P 1'
#
loop_
_entity.id
_entity.type
_entity.pdbx_description
1 polymer ?
#
loop_
_entity_poly.entity_id
_entity_poly.type
_entity_poly.pdbx_seq_one_letter_code
_entity_poly.pdbx_strand_id
1 'polypeptide(L)'
;MKASEEPQAALVRADALPEQVEYRDRGCDLFPSCLRCPLPRCRYDEPGGARAMLNRVRDREMRRLRREQELPVDEIARRYRVSRRTVFRALQHGPASRGRRGASEDGHGPRGPRRKEIER
;
A
#
# COMPACT_ATOMS: atom_id res chain seq x y z
N MET A 1 27.32 42.46 20.17
CA MET A 1 25.96 41.92 20.38
C MET A 1 25.46 41.47 19.02
N LYS A 2 25.52 40.17 18.72
CA LYS A 2 25.21 39.63 17.39
C LYS A 2 23.71 39.70 17.15
N ALA A 3 23.30 40.44 16.11
CA ALA A 3 22.00 40.28 15.49
C ALA A 3 22.01 38.92 14.79
N SER A 4 21.24 37.98 15.32
CA SER A 4 21.00 36.69 14.67
C SER A 4 19.97 36.95 13.58
N GLU A 5 20.44 37.14 12.35
CA GLU A 5 19.61 37.11 11.13
C GLU A 5 19.05 35.71 10.96
N GLU A 6 17.76 35.53 11.27
CA GLU A 6 17.01 34.36 10.83
C GLU A 6 16.74 34.48 9.33
N PRO A 7 17.04 33.46 8.52
CA PRO A 7 16.83 33.53 7.08
C PRO A 7 15.33 33.62 6.81
N GLN A 8 14.89 34.76 6.29
CA GLN A 8 13.51 34.97 5.85
C GLN A 8 13.23 34.00 4.72
N ALA A 9 12.53 32.91 5.04
CA ALA A 9 11.99 31.99 4.05
C ALA A 9 11.25 32.82 3.00
N ALA A 10 11.74 32.76 1.76
CA ALA A 10 11.16 33.47 0.62
C ALA A 10 9.64 33.37 0.67
N LEU A 11 8.95 34.52 0.63
CA LEU A 11 7.50 34.67 0.84
C LEU A 11 6.71 33.58 0.12
N VAL A 12 6.47 32.47 0.81
CA VAL A 12 5.67 31.36 0.32
C VAL A 12 4.24 31.87 0.25
N ARG A 13 3.56 31.61 -0.88
CA ARG A 13 2.16 32.03 -1.01
C ARG A 13 1.36 31.48 0.17
N ALA A 14 0.42 32.31 0.66
CA ALA A 14 -0.57 31.99 1.68
C ALA A 14 -0.96 30.49 1.65
N ASP A 15 -1.63 30.17 0.56
CA ASP A 15 -2.26 28.91 0.19
C ASP A 15 -1.32 27.70 0.04
N ALA A 16 -0.01 27.91 0.00
CA ALA A 16 0.98 26.83 -0.05
C ALA A 16 1.39 26.36 1.35
N LEU A 17 0.94 27.03 2.41
CA LEU A 17 1.18 26.62 3.78
C LEU A 17 0.15 25.55 4.22
N PRO A 18 0.59 24.46 4.87
CA PRO A 18 -0.28 23.35 5.26
C PRO A 18 -1.36 23.75 6.28
N GLU A 19 -1.13 24.80 7.07
CA GLU A 19 -2.11 25.34 8.03
C GLU A 19 -3.37 25.90 7.35
N GLN A 20 -3.29 26.19 6.05
CA GLN A 20 -4.37 26.78 5.26
C GLN A 20 -5.07 25.74 4.37
N VAL A 21 -4.67 24.48 4.48
CA VAL A 21 -5.26 23.33 3.78
C VAL A 21 -6.23 22.61 4.72
N GLU A 22 -7.52 22.61 4.37
CA GLU A 22 -8.50 21.76 5.04
C GLU A 22 -8.30 20.28 4.66
N TYR A 23 -7.62 19.51 5.50
CA TYR A 23 -7.51 18.06 5.36
C TYR A 23 -8.81 17.35 5.76
N ARG A 24 -9.74 17.21 4.82
CA ARG A 24 -10.99 16.47 5.04
C ARG A 24 -10.74 14.97 5.07
N ASP A 25 -11.19 14.32 6.14
CA ASP A 25 -11.15 12.86 6.23
C ASP A 25 -12.23 12.23 5.33
N ARG A 26 -11.83 11.84 4.12
CA ARG A 26 -12.70 11.13 3.15
C ARG A 26 -12.45 9.62 3.13
N GLY A 27 -11.48 9.12 3.88
CA GLY A 27 -11.09 7.72 3.83
C GLY A 27 -10.60 7.24 2.46
N CYS A 28 -10.87 5.98 2.15
CA CYS A 28 -10.57 5.32 0.88
C CYS A 28 -11.68 4.35 0.46
N ASP A 29 -11.45 3.60 -0.62
CA ASP A 29 -12.36 2.55 -1.13
C ASP A 29 -12.62 1.40 -0.14
N LEU A 30 -11.80 1.26 0.90
CA LEU A 30 -11.95 0.21 1.92
C LEU A 30 -12.67 0.69 3.17
N PHE A 31 -12.53 1.98 3.51
CA PHE A 31 -13.06 2.52 4.75
C PHE A 31 -13.26 4.03 4.65
N PRO A 32 -14.41 4.59 5.07
CA PRO A 32 -14.78 5.98 4.79
C PRO A 32 -14.08 7.04 5.66
N SER A 33 -13.32 6.65 6.69
CA SER A 33 -12.59 7.58 7.56
C SER A 33 -11.21 7.04 7.94
N CYS A 34 -10.15 7.68 7.48
CA CYS A 34 -8.77 7.36 7.82
C CYS A 34 -8.53 7.37 9.33
N LEU A 35 -9.15 8.31 10.05
CA LEU A 35 -8.97 8.46 11.50
C LEU A 35 -9.65 7.36 12.33
N ARG A 36 -10.55 6.57 11.73
CA ARG A 36 -11.26 5.45 12.39
C ARG A 36 -11.00 4.12 11.69
N CYS A 37 -10.01 4.07 10.81
CA CYS A 37 -9.75 2.90 9.99
C CYS A 37 -9.26 1.72 10.87
N PRO A 38 -9.90 0.54 10.79
CA PRO A 38 -9.50 -0.63 11.59
C PRO A 38 -8.28 -1.36 11.02
N LEU A 39 -7.73 -0.91 9.89
CA LEU A 39 -6.59 -1.57 9.26
C LEU A 39 -5.31 -1.36 10.09
N PRO A 40 -4.49 -2.41 10.31
CA PRO A 40 -3.25 -2.30 11.07
C PRO A 40 -2.18 -1.45 10.37
N ARG A 41 -2.31 -1.26 9.05
CA ARG A 41 -1.47 -0.39 8.22
C ARG A 41 -2.31 0.22 7.10
N CYS A 42 -1.98 1.44 6.69
CA CYS A 42 -2.68 2.11 5.58
C CYS A 42 -2.39 1.40 4.25
N ARG A 43 -3.39 1.31 3.37
CA ARG A 43 -3.24 0.77 2.02
C ARG A 43 -2.32 1.60 1.13
N TYR A 44 -2.10 2.88 1.45
CA TYR A 44 -1.23 3.77 0.67
C TYR A 44 0.22 3.67 1.12
N ASP A 45 0.46 3.32 2.38
CA ASP A 45 1.80 3.14 2.94
C ASP A 45 2.38 1.75 2.61
N GLU A 46 1.52 0.79 2.27
CA GLU A 46 1.96 -0.56 1.94
C GLU A 46 2.30 -0.70 0.45
N PRO A 47 3.53 -1.11 0.07
CA PRO A 47 3.84 -1.49 -1.30
C PRO A 47 2.94 -2.63 -1.80
N GLY A 48 2.12 -2.31 -2.81
CA GLY A 48 1.09 -3.20 -3.38
C GLY A 48 -0.28 -3.12 -2.67
N GLY A 49 -0.42 -2.20 -1.72
CA GLY A 49 -1.64 -1.82 -1.03
C GLY A 49 -2.35 -2.94 -0.27
N ALA A 50 -3.66 -2.77 -0.08
CA ALA A 50 -4.45 -3.71 0.72
C ALA A 50 -4.41 -5.15 0.19
N ARG A 51 -4.34 -5.33 -1.14
CA ARG A 51 -4.19 -6.66 -1.74
C ARG A 51 -2.87 -7.33 -1.32
N ALA A 52 -1.77 -6.57 -1.25
CA ALA A 52 -0.51 -7.11 -0.75
C ALA A 52 -0.61 -7.48 0.73
N MET A 53 -1.24 -6.65 1.56
CA MET A 53 -1.48 -6.93 2.98
C MET A 53 -2.24 -8.26 3.16
N LEU A 54 -3.39 -8.41 2.50
CA LEU A 54 -4.22 -9.61 2.59
C LEU A 54 -3.46 -10.86 2.13
N ASN A 55 -2.73 -10.76 1.02
CA ASN A 55 -1.91 -11.87 0.54
C ASN A 55 -0.80 -12.24 1.55
N ARG A 56 -0.18 -11.28 2.23
CA ARG A 56 0.85 -11.58 3.23
C ARG A 56 0.28 -12.30 4.44
N VAL A 57 -0.91 -11.91 4.91
CA VAL A 57 -1.60 -12.60 6.01
C VAL A 57 -1.91 -14.04 5.61
N ARG A 58 -2.54 -14.23 4.45
CA ARG A 58 -2.85 -15.56 3.92
C ARG A 58 -1.60 -16.42 3.73
N ASP A 59 -0.57 -15.87 3.10
CA ASP A 59 0.66 -16.61 2.82
C ASP A 59 1.42 -16.95 4.12
N ARG A 60 1.35 -16.09 5.15
CA ARG A 60 1.88 -16.39 6.49
C ARG A 60 1.17 -17.58 7.11
N GLU A 61 -0.17 -17.62 7.02
CA GLU A 61 -0.96 -18.72 7.55
C GLU A 61 -0.73 -20.04 6.80
N MET A 62 -0.62 -20.00 5.45
CA MET A 62 -0.23 -21.17 4.65
C MET A 62 1.12 -21.75 5.10
N ARG A 63 2.10 -20.89 5.38
CA ARG A 63 3.40 -21.32 5.91
C ARG A 63 3.29 -21.88 7.32
N ARG A 64 2.43 -21.30 8.16
CA ARG A 64 2.18 -21.77 9.52
C ARG A 64 1.62 -23.20 9.51
N LEU A 65 0.54 -23.42 8.74
CA LEU A 65 -0.05 -24.74 8.55
C LEU A 65 0.93 -25.78 8.03
N ARG A 66 1.83 -25.38 7.12
CA ARG A 66 2.85 -26.29 6.61
C ARG A 66 3.92 -26.64 7.65
N ARG A 67 4.32 -25.69 8.50
CA ARG A 67 5.40 -25.90 9.48
C ARG A 67 4.94 -26.54 10.79
N GLU A 68 3.77 -26.15 11.28
CA GLU A 68 3.26 -26.58 12.59
C GLU A 68 2.41 -27.85 12.50
N GLN A 69 1.70 -28.04 11.39
CA GLN A 69 0.73 -29.15 11.22
C GLN A 69 1.13 -30.10 10.10
N GLU A 70 2.28 -29.86 9.46
CA GLU A 70 2.84 -30.67 8.36
C GLU A 70 1.85 -30.97 7.21
N LEU A 71 0.85 -30.10 7.04
CA LEU A 71 -0.24 -30.32 6.09
C LEU A 71 0.30 -30.42 4.65
N PRO A 72 -0.23 -31.37 3.84
CA PRO A 72 0.16 -31.50 2.45
C PRO A 72 -0.28 -30.27 1.64
N VAL A 73 0.49 -29.93 0.61
CA VAL A 73 0.24 -28.74 -0.24
C VAL A 73 -1.16 -28.76 -0.83
N ASP A 74 -1.64 -29.95 -1.20
CA ASP A 74 -2.96 -30.14 -1.81
C ASP A 74 -4.09 -29.82 -0.83
N GLU A 75 -3.92 -30.16 0.44
CA GLU A 75 -4.91 -29.84 1.47
C GLU A 75 -4.96 -28.34 1.77
N ILE A 76 -3.79 -27.69 1.84
CA ILE A 76 -3.70 -26.23 1.97
C ILE A 76 -4.34 -25.55 0.75
N ALA A 77 -4.11 -26.06 -0.46
CA ALA A 77 -4.69 -25.53 -1.69
C ALA A 77 -6.23 -25.62 -1.68
N ARG A 78 -6.78 -26.77 -1.27
CA ARG A 78 -8.23 -26.99 -1.11
C ARG A 78 -8.83 -26.03 -0.08
N ARG A 79 -8.24 -25.96 1.11
CA ARG A 79 -8.74 -25.13 2.23
C ARG A 79 -8.84 -23.64 1.88
N TYR A 80 -7.86 -23.13 1.13
CA TYR A 80 -7.84 -21.72 0.71
C TYR A 80 -8.41 -21.47 -0.68
N ARG A 81 -8.93 -22.51 -1.37
CA ARG A 81 -9.42 -22.44 -2.76
C ARG A 81 -8.43 -21.76 -3.71
N VAL A 82 -7.14 -22.12 -3.58
CA VAL A 82 -6.06 -21.61 -4.44
C VAL A 82 -5.40 -22.74 -5.22
N SER A 83 -4.68 -22.39 -6.29
CA SER A 83 -3.86 -23.36 -6.99
C SER A 83 -2.67 -23.84 -6.15
N ARG A 84 -2.18 -25.06 -6.41
CA ARG A 84 -0.92 -25.58 -5.84
C ARG A 84 0.25 -24.61 -6.07
N ARG A 85 0.33 -24.01 -7.26
CA ARG A 85 1.34 -22.99 -7.61
C ARG A 85 1.31 -21.80 -6.65
N THR A 86 0.15 -21.36 -6.21
CA THR A 86 0.00 -20.27 -5.23
C THR A 86 0.57 -20.66 -3.87
N VAL A 87 0.30 -21.89 -3.43
CA VAL A 87 0.85 -22.43 -2.17
C VAL A 87 2.37 -22.54 -2.25
N PHE A 88 2.92 -23.14 -3.30
CA PHE A 88 4.38 -23.21 -3.50
C PHE A 88 5.02 -21.81 -3.55
N ARG A 89 4.38 -20.82 -4.17
CA ARG A 89 4.86 -19.43 -4.15
C ARG A 89 4.85 -18.83 -2.75
N ALA A 90 3.82 -19.13 -1.96
CA ALA A 90 3.74 -18.67 -0.57
C ALA A 90 4.84 -19.29 0.29
N LEU A 91 5.15 -20.57 0.07
CA LEU A 91 6.21 -21.29 0.80
C LEU A 91 7.62 -20.83 0.42
N GLN A 92 7.90 -20.58 -0.87
CA GLN A 92 9.23 -20.19 -1.36
C GLN A 92 9.63 -18.76 -0.99
N HIS A 93 8.68 -17.82 -1.00
CA HIS A 93 8.98 -16.42 -0.75
C HIS A 93 8.69 -16.08 0.71
N GLY A 94 9.73 -15.96 1.54
CA GLY A 94 9.63 -15.30 2.85
C GLY A 94 9.11 -13.85 2.73
N PRO A 95 8.61 -13.25 3.83
CA PRO A 95 7.92 -11.94 3.82
C PRO A 95 8.72 -10.77 3.20
N ALA A 96 10.04 -10.91 3.04
CA ALA A 96 10.94 -9.85 2.56
C ALA A 96 11.05 -9.70 1.03
N SER A 97 10.61 -10.66 0.21
CA SER A 97 10.96 -10.68 -1.24
C SER A 97 9.98 -9.98 -2.18
N ARG A 98 8.91 -9.36 -1.67
CA ARG A 98 7.89 -8.66 -2.51
C ARG A 98 7.93 -7.13 -2.43
N GLY A 99 8.96 -6.54 -1.81
CA GLY A 99 9.00 -5.12 -1.45
C GLY A 99 10.09 -4.26 -2.09
N ARG A 100 10.79 -4.72 -3.15
CA ARG A 100 11.93 -3.97 -3.73
C ARG A 100 11.71 -3.57 -5.20
N ARG A 101 10.50 -3.12 -5.55
CA ARG A 101 10.21 -2.44 -6.84
C ARG A 101 9.29 -1.26 -6.57
N GLY A 102 9.85 -0.04 -6.58
CA GLY A 102 9.10 1.21 -6.55
C GLY A 102 9.43 2.15 -5.39
N ALA A 103 10.71 2.47 -5.18
CA ALA A 103 11.11 3.77 -4.62
C ALA A 103 11.72 4.56 -5.79
N SER A 104 10.84 5.22 -6.54
CA SER A 104 11.20 6.25 -7.50
C SER A 104 10.33 7.43 -7.10
N GLU A 105 10.86 8.22 -6.17
CA GLU A 105 10.38 9.57 -5.90
C GLU A 105 10.60 10.39 -7.18
N ASP A 106 9.71 11.34 -7.44
CA ASP A 106 9.60 12.22 -8.62
C ASP A 106 8.73 11.71 -9.79
N GLY A 107 7.50 12.24 -9.87
CA GLY A 107 6.66 12.08 -11.06
C GLY A 107 5.19 12.47 -10.89
N HIS A 108 4.88 13.68 -10.40
CA HIS A 108 3.52 14.22 -10.49
C HIS A 108 3.30 14.85 -11.88
N GLY A 109 3.08 14.00 -12.89
CA GLY A 109 2.64 14.43 -14.23
C GLY A 109 1.10 14.41 -14.32
N PRO A 110 0.46 15.41 -14.96
CA PRO A 110 -0.99 15.44 -15.07
C PRO A 110 -1.48 14.26 -15.91
N ARG A 111 -2.47 13.52 -15.40
CA ARG A 111 -3.13 12.45 -16.15
C ARG A 111 -3.91 13.09 -17.31
N GLY A 112 -3.38 12.95 -18.52
CA GLY A 112 -4.09 13.32 -19.75
C GLY A 112 -5.43 12.57 -19.88
N PRO A 113 -6.39 13.13 -20.65
CA PRO A 113 -7.73 12.58 -20.74
C PRO A 113 -7.73 11.20 -21.39
N ARG A 114 -8.54 10.29 -20.84
CA ARG A 114 -8.79 8.97 -21.43
C ARG A 114 -9.56 9.17 -22.72
N ARG A 115 -8.94 8.83 -23.86
CA ARG A 115 -9.63 8.73 -25.15
C ARG A 115 -10.82 7.77 -25.02
N LYS A 116 -12.03 8.32 -25.05
CA LYS A 116 -13.24 7.58 -25.41
C LYS A 116 -13.93 8.42 -26.49
N GLU A 117 -13.68 8.07 -27.74
CA GLU A 117 -14.60 8.23 -28.88
C GLU A 117 -13.93 7.58 -30.08
N ILE A 118 -14.24 6.30 -30.25
CA ILE A 118 -14.28 5.68 -31.58
C ILE A 118 -15.77 5.53 -31.82
N GLU A 119 -16.38 6.53 -32.45
CA GLU A 119 -17.67 6.38 -33.12
C GLU A 119 -17.41 6.04 -34.60
N ARG A 120 -18.01 4.92 -34.99
CA ARG A 120 -18.56 4.49 -36.28
C ARG A 120 -17.91 4.97 -37.58
#